data_AF-A0A957VME6-F1
#
_entry.id   AF-A0A957VME6-F1
#
_cell.length_a   1.000
_cell.length_b   1.000
_cell.length_c   1.000
_cell.angle_alpha   90.00
_cell.angle_beta   90.00
_cell.angle_gamma   90.00
#
_symmetry.space_group_name_H-M   'P 1'
#
loop_
_entity.id
_entity.type
_entity.pdbx_description
1 polymer ?
#
loop_
_entity_poly.entity_id
_entity_poly.type
_entity_poly.pdbx_seq_one_letter_code
_entity_poly.pdbx_strand_id
1 'polypeptide(L)'
;KPVYRLTTQLGRTIRATGNHKFLTIHGWKRLDELSAGTHLALPRELRHTGTTTLSHAELGLLGHLIGDGCALPRHALQYTTRELDLAETVQALAYEVFGNALTVRIAAELQWYQVYLSATENLARSRRNPIAQWLDELGVFGLRSHEKRVPHAVFMQPDGGTACFLRHLWSTDGCVRMRWGKKPQPAVYYATSSRDLAYDVQSLLLRLQINARVRLVAQGAKGRNQYHVIVSGTHDLRRFAEKIGAVGAYKQSSLQEILDWMDGRTANTNRDIVPKDVWRLHVAPTMAEAGMSTRVMQRELGMQYCGTTLYQSHLSRERTQRVADVVDSDELRQLAESDVYWDRVVSIEPDGEEAVYDLTVPGHHNFVAGDIIVHNSIEQDADVVLFIYREDYYVPDTDRQNVADVIVAKHRHGSTGSVALYFKKELTQFRDLELKKTELDY
;
A
#
# COMPACT_ATOMS: atom_id res chain seq x y z
N LYS A 1 7.61 -22.18 -3.21
CA LYS A 1 8.75 -21.37 -3.73
C LYS A 1 9.27 -20.50 -2.58
N PRO A 2 10.58 -20.20 -2.49
CA PRO A 2 11.09 -19.24 -1.52
C PRO A 2 10.43 -17.88 -1.68
N VAL A 3 9.97 -17.29 -0.57
CA VAL A 3 9.34 -15.98 -0.54
C VAL A 3 10.11 -15.03 0.34
N TYR A 4 10.05 -13.74 -0.01
CA TYR A 4 10.68 -12.65 0.69
C TYR A 4 9.64 -11.61 1.06
N ARG A 5 9.75 -11.05 2.26
CA ARG A 5 8.95 -9.93 2.73
C ARG A 5 9.69 -8.63 2.44
N LEU A 6 9.13 -7.83 1.55
CA LEU A 6 9.59 -6.46 1.30
C LEU A 6 8.78 -5.50 2.19
N THR A 7 9.47 -4.53 2.79
CA THR A 7 8.85 -3.46 3.59
C THR A 7 9.36 -2.09 3.13
N THR A 8 8.46 -1.14 2.92
CA THR A 8 8.78 0.23 2.48
C THR A 8 8.78 1.24 3.64
N GLN A 9 9.18 2.48 3.38
CA GLN A 9 9.27 3.56 4.38
C GLN A 9 7.89 4.07 4.84
N LEU A 10 6.84 3.93 4.04
CA LEU A 10 5.44 4.09 4.49
C LEU A 10 4.94 2.87 5.27
N GLY A 11 5.74 1.82 5.43
CA GLY A 11 5.36 0.59 6.14
C GLY A 11 4.49 -0.34 5.29
N ARG A 12 4.36 -0.09 3.98
CA ARG A 12 3.73 -1.02 3.04
C ARG A 12 4.55 -2.30 3.00
N THR A 13 3.88 -3.43 2.83
CA THR A 13 4.56 -4.72 2.81
C THR A 13 3.92 -5.65 1.80
N ILE A 14 4.76 -6.43 1.15
CA ILE A 14 4.37 -7.46 0.20
C ILE A 14 5.28 -8.66 0.38
N ARG A 15 4.71 -9.86 0.21
CA ARG A 15 5.45 -11.11 0.15
C ARG A 15 5.49 -11.56 -1.32
N ALA A 16 6.68 -11.79 -1.86
CA ALA A 16 6.85 -12.19 -3.26
C ALA A 16 8.07 -13.09 -3.44
N THR A 17 8.13 -13.80 -4.56
CA THR A 17 9.32 -14.57 -4.95
C THR A 17 10.46 -13.65 -5.39
N GLY A 18 11.69 -14.15 -5.31
CA GLY A 18 12.89 -13.39 -5.71
C GLY A 18 12.83 -12.86 -7.16
N ASN A 19 12.22 -13.62 -8.07
CA ASN A 19 12.09 -13.24 -9.48
C ASN A 19 10.91 -12.29 -9.79
N HIS A 20 10.04 -11.99 -8.82
CA HIS A 20 8.90 -11.10 -9.06
C HIS A 20 9.38 -9.65 -9.23
N LYS A 21 8.79 -8.91 -10.18
CA LYS A 21 9.31 -7.60 -10.59
C LYS A 21 8.53 -6.43 -9.99
N PHE A 22 9.27 -5.40 -9.61
CA PHE A 22 8.77 -4.13 -9.07
C PHE A 22 9.27 -2.97 -9.93
N LEU A 23 8.44 -1.96 -10.12
CA LEU A 23 8.78 -0.81 -10.94
C LEU A 23 9.68 0.15 -10.16
N THR A 24 10.84 0.46 -10.71
CA THR A 24 11.78 1.48 -10.24
C THR A 24 11.87 2.61 -11.26
N ILE A 25 12.55 3.71 -10.92
CA ILE A 25 12.86 4.77 -11.90
C ILE A 25 13.75 4.29 -13.06
N HIS A 26 14.45 3.15 -12.89
CA HIS A 26 15.26 2.50 -13.92
C HIS A 26 14.47 1.40 -14.67
N GLY A 27 13.15 1.34 -14.50
CA GLY A 27 12.29 0.28 -15.02
C GLY A 27 12.07 -0.87 -14.05
N TRP A 28 11.52 -1.98 -14.56
CA TRP A 28 11.17 -3.17 -13.78
C TRP A 28 12.40 -3.95 -13.32
N LYS A 29 12.52 -4.20 -12.02
CA LYS A 29 13.60 -4.99 -11.41
C LYS A 29 13.05 -6.13 -10.58
N ARG A 30 13.74 -7.26 -10.56
CA ARG A 30 13.39 -8.41 -9.72
C ARG A 30 13.60 -8.08 -8.25
N LEU A 31 12.83 -8.70 -7.37
CA LEU A 31 12.96 -8.53 -5.92
C LEU A 31 14.39 -8.80 -5.44
N ASP A 32 15.05 -9.83 -5.98
CA ASP A 32 16.43 -10.20 -5.63
C ASP A 32 17.51 -9.28 -6.21
N GLU A 33 17.15 -8.35 -7.09
CA GLU A 33 18.02 -7.27 -7.58
C GLU A 33 17.84 -5.97 -6.76
N LEU A 34 16.85 -5.92 -5.86
CA LEU A 34 16.56 -4.76 -5.04
C LEU A 34 17.38 -4.78 -3.75
N SER A 35 17.63 -3.59 -3.23
CA SER A 35 18.26 -3.39 -1.92
C SER A 35 17.58 -2.27 -1.13
N ALA A 36 17.80 -2.26 0.18
CA ALA A 36 17.36 -1.17 1.04
C ALA A 36 17.87 0.18 0.50
N GLY A 37 16.98 1.18 0.41
CA GLY A 37 17.26 2.47 -0.21
C GLY A 37 16.75 2.62 -1.64
N THR A 38 16.40 1.52 -2.33
CA THR A 38 15.77 1.58 -3.67
C THR A 38 14.38 2.21 -3.56
N HIS A 39 13.99 3.04 -4.54
CA HIS A 39 12.64 3.60 -4.61
C HIS A 39 11.77 2.77 -5.56
N LEU A 40 10.61 2.37 -5.06
CA LEU A 40 9.60 1.61 -5.80
C LEU A 40 8.40 2.48 -6.13
N ALA A 41 7.76 2.17 -7.25
CA ALA A 41 6.49 2.75 -7.63
C ALA A 41 5.36 2.18 -6.78
N LEU A 42 4.64 3.06 -6.11
CA LEU A 42 3.40 2.80 -5.40
C LEU A 42 2.29 3.67 -6.02
N PRO A 43 1.01 3.28 -5.91
CA PRO A 43 -0.09 4.19 -6.20
C PRO A 43 -0.03 5.42 -5.28
N ARG A 44 -0.15 6.61 -5.87
CA ARG A 44 -0.36 7.88 -5.15
C ARG A 44 -1.81 8.08 -4.75
N GLU A 45 -2.71 7.47 -5.53
CA GLU A 45 -4.14 7.40 -5.32
C GLU A 45 -4.69 6.06 -5.84
N LEU A 46 -5.79 5.60 -5.25
CA LEU A 46 -6.54 4.43 -5.73
C LEU A 46 -7.96 4.86 -6.06
N ARG A 47 -8.20 5.13 -7.34
CA ARG A 47 -9.52 5.51 -7.83
C ARG A 47 -10.46 4.32 -7.74
N HIS A 48 -11.64 4.54 -7.16
CA HIS A 48 -12.68 3.53 -7.09
C HIS A 48 -14.05 4.19 -7.23
N THR A 49 -14.79 3.80 -8.27
CA THR A 49 -16.21 4.11 -8.39
C THR A 49 -16.98 3.09 -7.55
N GLY A 50 -17.10 3.38 -6.25
CA GLY A 50 -17.79 2.51 -5.31
C GLY A 50 -19.29 2.47 -5.53
N THR A 51 -19.94 1.50 -4.89
CA THR A 51 -21.40 1.38 -4.77
C THR A 51 -21.78 1.59 -3.31
N THR A 52 -22.81 2.41 -3.06
CA THR A 52 -23.31 2.58 -1.69
C THR A 52 -23.93 1.28 -1.20
N THR A 53 -23.28 0.61 -0.24
CA THR A 53 -23.72 -0.69 0.33
C THR A 53 -24.35 -0.56 1.72
N LEU A 54 -24.02 0.53 2.41
CA LEU A 54 -24.39 0.89 3.78
C LEU A 54 -24.66 2.39 3.82
N SER A 55 -25.63 2.80 4.61
CA SER A 55 -25.95 4.19 4.93
C SER A 55 -24.85 4.84 5.78
N HIS A 56 -24.85 6.18 5.87
CA HIS A 56 -23.91 6.89 6.74
C HIS A 56 -24.10 6.53 8.23
N ALA A 57 -25.33 6.26 8.67
CA ALA A 57 -25.60 5.84 10.03
C ALA A 57 -25.00 4.46 10.34
N GLU A 58 -25.15 3.50 9.42
CA GLU A 58 -24.52 2.18 9.50
C GLU A 58 -22.99 2.29 9.53
N LEU A 59 -22.40 3.11 8.64
CA LEU A 59 -20.96 3.32 8.58
C LEU A 59 -20.42 3.98 9.85
N GLY A 60 -21.15 4.95 10.40
CA GLY A 60 -20.80 5.61 11.65
C GLY A 60 -20.85 4.64 12.83
N LEU A 61 -21.95 3.90 12.97
CA LEU A 61 -22.12 2.91 14.03
C LEU A 61 -21.05 1.82 13.95
N LEU A 62 -20.78 1.31 12.74
CA LEU A 62 -19.75 0.30 12.49
C LEU A 62 -18.36 0.81 12.90
N GLY A 63 -18.01 2.06 12.56
CA GLY A 63 -16.75 2.67 12.96
C GLY A 63 -16.54 2.69 14.47
N HIS A 64 -17.58 3.08 15.24
CA HIS A 64 -17.54 3.05 16.69
C HIS A 64 -17.42 1.63 17.26
N LEU A 65 -18.17 0.66 16.71
CA LEU A 65 -18.17 -0.71 17.21
C LEU A 65 -16.87 -1.46 16.88
N ILE A 66 -16.25 -1.19 15.74
CA ILE A 66 -14.93 -1.74 15.41
C ILE A 66 -13.85 -1.15 16.32
N GLY A 67 -13.90 0.12 16.71
CA GLY A 67 -12.96 0.67 17.68
C GLY A 67 -13.22 0.16 19.10
N ASP A 68 -14.13 0.82 19.82
CA ASP A 68 -14.38 0.61 21.24
C ASP A 68 -15.60 -0.28 21.55
N GLY A 69 -16.18 -0.93 20.54
CA GLY A 69 -17.24 -1.91 20.72
C GLY A 69 -16.74 -3.26 21.23
N CYS A 70 -17.55 -3.90 22.06
CA CYS A 70 -17.43 -5.29 22.49
C CYS A 70 -18.59 -6.11 21.94
N ALA A 71 -18.31 -6.92 20.92
CA ALA A 71 -19.26 -7.82 20.26
C ALA A 71 -18.79 -9.28 20.33
N LEU A 72 -18.26 -9.69 21.49
CA LEU A 72 -17.78 -11.06 21.71
C LEU A 72 -18.93 -12.02 22.03
N PRO A 73 -18.83 -13.32 21.66
CA PRO A 73 -19.85 -14.29 22.01
C PRO A 73 -20.00 -14.38 23.54
N ARG A 74 -21.24 -14.43 24.03
CA ARG A 74 -21.58 -14.51 25.47
C ARG A 74 -21.29 -13.25 26.30
N HIS A 75 -20.90 -12.14 25.67
CA HIS A 75 -20.81 -10.83 26.32
C HIS A 75 -22.01 -9.96 25.92
N ALA A 76 -22.37 -9.02 26.79
CA ALA A 76 -23.33 -7.98 26.42
C ALA A 76 -22.73 -7.13 25.30
N LEU A 77 -23.53 -6.85 24.27
CA LEU A 77 -23.13 -5.95 23.20
C LEU A 77 -23.08 -4.53 23.76
N GLN A 78 -21.90 -3.94 23.75
CA GLN A 78 -21.68 -2.66 24.41
C GLN A 78 -20.57 -1.84 23.75
N TYR A 79 -20.62 -0.52 23.93
CA TYR A 79 -19.60 0.45 23.50
C TYR A 79 -19.15 1.27 24.71
N THR A 80 -17.85 1.53 24.81
CA THR A 80 -17.26 2.27 25.95
C THR A 80 -16.55 3.52 25.46
N THR A 81 -16.77 4.65 26.12
CA THR A 81 -16.09 5.92 25.80
C THR A 81 -15.93 6.79 27.04
N ARG A 82 -14.98 7.74 27.03
CA ARG A 82 -14.83 8.74 28.09
C ARG A 82 -15.63 10.02 27.84
N GLU A 83 -16.19 10.18 26.65
CA GLU A 83 -16.84 11.40 26.19
C GLU A 83 -18.35 11.15 26.05
N LEU A 84 -19.18 11.96 26.72
CA LEU A 84 -20.63 11.78 26.74
C LEU A 84 -21.25 12.00 25.35
N ASP A 85 -20.76 12.99 24.60
CA ASP A 85 -21.22 13.29 23.24
C ASP A 85 -20.99 12.13 22.27
N LEU A 86 -19.90 11.36 22.43
CA LEU A 86 -19.66 10.13 21.68
C LEU A 86 -20.64 9.01 22.09
N ALA A 87 -20.97 8.89 23.38
CA ALA A 87 -21.96 7.92 23.85
C ALA A 87 -23.37 8.23 23.29
N GLU A 88 -23.75 9.50 23.30
CA GLU A 88 -25.00 10.01 22.70
C GLU A 88 -25.01 9.80 21.18
N THR A 89 -23.88 10.04 20.51
CA THR A 89 -23.72 9.78 19.07
C THR A 89 -23.96 8.31 18.74
N VAL A 90 -23.33 7.38 19.48
CA VAL A 90 -23.53 5.94 19.27
C VAL A 90 -24.98 5.53 19.53
N GLN A 91 -25.62 6.10 20.55
CA GLN A 91 -27.04 5.85 20.82
C GLN A 91 -27.92 6.33 19.66
N ALA A 92 -27.71 7.55 19.17
CA ALA A 92 -28.47 8.12 18.06
C ALA A 92 -28.30 7.27 16.78
N LEU A 93 -27.06 6.90 16.43
CA LEU A 93 -26.78 6.04 15.29
C LEU A 93 -27.43 4.66 15.42
N ALA A 94 -27.40 4.05 16.61
CA ALA A 94 -28.05 2.77 16.85
C ALA A 94 -29.58 2.84 16.66
N TYR A 95 -30.22 3.91 17.12
CA TYR A 95 -31.65 4.12 16.87
C TYR A 95 -31.97 4.45 15.41
N GLU A 96 -31.11 5.19 14.72
CA GLU A 96 -31.30 5.47 13.29
C GLU A 96 -31.25 4.19 12.45
N VAL A 97 -30.31 3.29 12.76
CA VAL A 97 -30.11 2.05 12.00
C VAL A 97 -31.15 0.98 12.35
N PHE A 98 -31.46 0.78 13.64
CA PHE A 98 -32.28 -0.36 14.10
C PHE A 98 -33.63 0.04 14.70
N GLY A 99 -33.89 1.32 14.89
CA GLY A 99 -35.14 1.84 15.44
C GLY A 99 -35.56 1.14 16.74
N ASN A 100 -36.84 0.76 16.80
CA ASN A 100 -37.46 0.15 17.97
C ASN A 100 -36.99 -1.29 18.25
N ALA A 101 -36.18 -1.89 17.38
CA ALA A 101 -35.62 -3.22 17.61
C ALA A 101 -34.59 -3.24 18.74
N LEU A 102 -34.09 -2.06 19.14
CA LEU A 102 -33.12 -1.89 20.22
C LEU A 102 -33.68 -1.06 21.38
N THR A 103 -33.18 -1.39 22.56
CA THR A 103 -33.24 -0.54 23.75
C THR A 103 -31.81 -0.16 24.10
N VAL A 104 -31.45 1.10 23.85
CA VAL A 104 -30.07 1.59 24.04
C VAL A 104 -29.99 2.44 25.29
N ARG A 105 -29.16 2.01 26.25
CA ARG A 105 -28.98 2.68 27.54
C ARG A 105 -27.57 3.17 27.72
N ILE A 106 -27.40 4.46 28.01
CA ILE A 106 -26.14 5.04 28.45
C ILE A 106 -26.08 4.96 29.98
N ALA A 107 -25.05 4.31 30.51
CA ALA A 107 -24.75 4.28 31.94
C ALA A 107 -23.47 5.06 32.20
N ALA A 108 -23.54 6.04 33.09
CA ALA A 108 -22.35 6.71 33.61
C ALA A 108 -21.66 5.78 34.61
N GLU A 109 -20.40 5.48 34.33
CA GLU A 109 -19.47 4.85 35.27
C GLU A 109 -18.52 5.94 35.80
N LEU A 110 -17.57 5.59 36.67
CA LEU A 110 -16.72 6.56 37.37
C LEU A 110 -16.10 7.66 36.46
N GLN A 111 -15.44 7.27 35.38
CA GLN A 111 -14.70 8.19 34.48
C GLN A 111 -14.96 7.91 33.00
N TRP A 112 -16.00 7.13 32.71
CA TRP A 112 -16.38 6.70 31.37
C TRP A 112 -17.88 6.41 31.31
N TYR A 113 -18.39 6.26 30.11
CA TYR A 113 -19.77 5.92 29.80
C TYR A 113 -19.80 4.56 29.12
N GLN A 114 -20.75 3.73 29.53
CA GLN A 114 -21.04 2.44 28.91
C GLN A 114 -22.38 2.56 28.16
N VAL A 115 -22.36 2.31 26.85
CA VAL A 115 -23.56 2.23 26.03
C VAL A 115 -23.93 0.77 25.86
N TYR A 116 -25.04 0.35 26.44
CA TYR A 116 -25.59 -1.01 26.32
C TYR A 116 -26.55 -1.06 25.13
N LEU A 117 -26.27 -1.95 24.17
CA LEU A 117 -27.00 -2.07 22.91
C LEU A 117 -27.86 -3.33 22.95
N SER A 118 -28.94 -3.28 23.73
CA SER A 118 -29.80 -4.45 23.99
C SER A 118 -30.89 -4.58 22.94
N ALA A 119 -31.29 -5.82 22.61
CA ALA A 119 -32.51 -6.04 21.83
C ALA A 119 -33.74 -5.71 22.69
N THR A 120 -34.76 -5.10 22.09
CA THR A 120 -36.01 -4.78 22.80
C THR A 120 -36.79 -6.04 23.18
N GLU A 121 -36.73 -7.08 22.33
CA GLU A 121 -37.38 -8.35 22.59
C GLU A 121 -36.51 -9.31 23.39
N ASN A 122 -37.15 -10.17 24.19
CA ASN A 122 -36.49 -11.30 24.82
C ASN A 122 -35.97 -12.27 23.74
N LEU A 123 -34.65 -12.41 23.67
CA LEU A 123 -34.00 -13.29 22.71
C LEU A 123 -34.23 -14.76 23.11
N ALA A 124 -35.20 -15.42 22.45
CA ALA A 124 -35.35 -16.87 22.50
C ALA A 124 -34.10 -17.56 21.94
N ARG A 125 -33.96 -18.88 22.18
CA ARG A 125 -32.75 -19.67 21.84
C ARG A 125 -32.29 -19.58 20.36
N SER A 126 -33.16 -19.15 19.44
CA SER A 126 -32.91 -18.98 18.00
C SER A 126 -32.86 -17.53 17.51
N ARG A 127 -33.16 -16.53 18.35
CA ARG A 127 -33.15 -15.11 17.97
C ARG A 127 -31.89 -14.44 18.47
N ARG A 128 -31.24 -13.68 17.60
CA ARG A 128 -30.02 -12.92 17.90
C ARG A 128 -30.34 -11.45 18.14
N ASN A 129 -29.45 -10.75 18.84
CA ASN A 129 -29.49 -9.29 18.88
C ASN A 129 -29.35 -8.74 17.43
N PRO A 130 -30.17 -7.77 16.99
CA PRO A 130 -30.13 -7.24 15.63
C PRO A 130 -28.75 -6.74 15.19
N ILE A 131 -28.03 -6.02 16.07
CA ILE A 131 -26.66 -5.59 15.77
C ILE A 131 -25.71 -6.78 15.69
N ALA A 132 -25.86 -7.78 16.57
CA ALA A 132 -25.00 -8.96 16.50
C ALA A 132 -25.20 -9.70 15.16
N GLN A 133 -26.45 -9.87 14.70
CA GLN A 133 -26.73 -10.45 13.40
C GLN A 133 -26.10 -9.63 12.25
N TRP A 134 -26.27 -8.31 12.27
CA TRP A 134 -25.68 -7.42 11.28
C TRP A 134 -24.14 -7.51 11.25
N LEU A 135 -23.49 -7.58 12.42
CA LEU A 135 -22.03 -7.77 12.51
C LEU A 135 -21.57 -9.17 12.04
N ASP A 136 -22.41 -10.22 12.19
CA ASP A 136 -22.14 -11.55 11.61
C ASP A 136 -22.14 -11.47 10.09
N GLU A 137 -23.15 -10.82 9.50
CA GLU A 137 -23.29 -10.63 8.04
C GLU A 137 -22.11 -9.85 7.45
N LEU A 138 -21.58 -8.89 8.21
CA LEU A 138 -20.37 -8.13 7.86
C LEU A 138 -19.06 -8.87 8.17
N GLY A 139 -19.11 -10.03 8.82
CA GLY A 139 -17.94 -10.84 9.17
C GLY A 139 -17.05 -10.25 10.27
N VAL A 140 -17.60 -9.39 11.14
CA VAL A 140 -16.85 -8.69 12.21
C VAL A 140 -17.35 -8.95 13.62
N PHE A 141 -18.41 -9.74 13.77
CA PHE A 141 -18.84 -10.22 15.08
C PHE A 141 -17.82 -11.20 15.69
N GLY A 142 -17.66 -11.16 17.01
CA GLY A 142 -16.85 -12.12 17.75
C GLY A 142 -15.34 -11.95 17.64
N LEU A 143 -14.86 -10.97 16.88
CA LEU A 143 -13.44 -10.68 16.71
C LEU A 143 -12.86 -9.98 17.93
N ARG A 144 -11.71 -10.45 18.40
CA ARG A 144 -10.89 -9.75 19.40
C ARG A 144 -10.16 -8.57 18.75
N SER A 145 -9.65 -7.65 19.56
CA SER A 145 -8.98 -6.42 19.09
C SER A 145 -7.81 -6.61 18.11
N HIS A 146 -7.17 -7.79 18.09
CA HIS A 146 -6.06 -8.12 17.18
C HIS A 146 -6.51 -8.89 15.93
N GLU A 147 -7.78 -9.30 15.88
CA GLU A 147 -8.39 -10.06 14.79
C GLU A 147 -9.31 -9.16 13.93
N LYS A 148 -9.66 -7.96 14.44
CA LYS A 148 -10.53 -7.00 13.75
C LYS A 148 -10.00 -6.64 12.36
N ARG A 149 -10.91 -6.41 11.41
CA ARG A 149 -10.68 -6.05 10.01
C ARG A 149 -11.69 -4.99 9.59
N VAL A 150 -11.41 -4.29 8.50
CA VAL A 150 -12.46 -3.51 7.82
C VAL A 150 -13.32 -4.48 6.99
N PRO A 151 -14.66 -4.48 7.13
CA PRO A 151 -15.53 -5.29 6.29
C PRO A 151 -15.41 -4.95 4.80
N HIS A 152 -15.54 -5.95 3.94
CA HIS A 152 -15.55 -5.76 2.48
C HIS A 152 -16.60 -4.72 2.03
N ALA A 153 -17.76 -4.65 2.70
CA ALA A 153 -18.80 -3.67 2.40
C ALA A 153 -18.29 -2.22 2.47
N VAL A 154 -17.34 -1.90 3.35
CA VAL A 154 -16.73 -0.56 3.45
C VAL A 154 -15.77 -0.31 2.29
N PHE A 155 -15.01 -1.31 1.85
CA PHE A 155 -14.15 -1.19 0.67
C PHE A 155 -14.94 -0.92 -0.62
N MET A 156 -16.20 -1.32 -0.68
CA MET A 156 -17.10 -1.05 -1.82
C MET A 156 -17.69 0.36 -1.80
N GLN A 157 -17.63 1.08 -0.68
CA GLN A 157 -18.26 2.40 -0.55
C GLN A 157 -17.63 3.44 -1.46
N PRO A 158 -18.40 4.43 -1.95
CA PRO A 158 -17.85 5.66 -2.50
C PRO A 158 -16.98 6.40 -1.48
N ASP A 159 -16.22 7.40 -1.93
CA ASP A 159 -15.30 8.15 -1.08
C ASP A 159 -16.00 8.80 0.12
N GLY A 160 -17.23 9.30 -0.04
CA GLY A 160 -18.02 9.88 1.05
C GLY A 160 -18.34 8.86 2.16
N GLY A 161 -18.76 7.66 1.79
CA GLY A 161 -19.03 6.57 2.75
C GLY A 161 -17.75 6.07 3.42
N THR A 162 -16.66 5.93 2.66
CA THR A 162 -15.34 5.59 3.20
C THR A 162 -14.86 6.62 4.21
N ALA A 163 -15.02 7.90 3.90
CA ALA A 163 -14.65 9.00 4.78
C ALA A 163 -15.52 9.05 6.05
N CYS A 164 -16.83 8.79 5.92
CA CYS A 164 -17.75 8.67 7.06
C CYS A 164 -17.32 7.54 8.01
N PHE A 165 -17.04 6.34 7.49
CA PHE A 165 -16.55 5.23 8.29
C PHE A 165 -15.24 5.58 9.01
N LEU A 166 -14.25 6.12 8.28
CA LEU A 166 -12.96 6.50 8.86
C LEU A 166 -13.11 7.60 9.92
N ARG A 167 -14.02 8.56 9.74
CA ARG A 167 -14.30 9.64 10.70
C ARG A 167 -14.74 9.07 12.06
N HIS A 168 -15.71 8.15 12.03
CA HIS A 168 -16.21 7.52 13.25
C HIS A 168 -15.21 6.53 13.83
N LEU A 169 -14.49 5.76 13.01
CA LEU A 169 -13.40 4.91 13.49
C LEU A 169 -12.32 5.73 14.20
N TRP A 170 -11.93 6.89 13.67
CA TRP A 170 -10.93 7.77 14.30
C TRP A 170 -11.40 8.39 15.62
N SER A 171 -12.71 8.42 15.90
CA SER A 171 -13.25 8.90 17.17
C SER A 171 -12.97 7.93 18.34
N THR A 172 -12.57 6.70 18.05
CA THR A 172 -12.18 5.67 19.03
C THR A 172 -10.68 5.77 19.34
N ASP A 173 -9.87 4.77 18.98
CA ASP A 173 -8.41 4.69 19.13
C ASP A 173 -7.61 5.68 18.24
N GLY A 174 -8.29 6.64 17.60
CA GLY A 174 -7.65 7.72 16.85
C GLY A 174 -7.14 8.84 17.76
N CYS A 175 -5.94 9.31 17.48
CA CYS A 175 -5.33 10.50 18.06
C CYS A 175 -5.41 11.64 17.05
N VAL A 176 -5.92 12.79 17.49
CA VAL A 176 -5.89 14.07 16.78
C VAL A 176 -5.57 15.13 17.81
N ARG A 177 -4.34 15.65 17.82
CA ARG A 177 -3.94 16.75 18.71
C ARG A 177 -2.67 17.43 18.25
N MET A 178 -2.47 18.67 18.67
CA MET A 178 -1.15 19.29 18.64
C MET A 178 -0.27 18.75 19.77
N ARG A 179 1.00 18.47 19.45
CA ARG A 179 2.05 18.26 20.46
C ARG A 179 2.85 19.54 20.60
N TRP A 180 2.58 20.27 21.67
CA TRP A 180 3.32 21.48 22.02
C TRP A 180 4.67 21.14 22.68
N GLY A 181 5.70 21.92 22.38
CA GLY A 181 7.06 21.71 22.88
C GLY A 181 8.08 22.52 22.07
N LYS A 182 9.38 22.19 22.19
CA LYS A 182 10.46 22.87 21.44
C LYS A 182 10.27 22.83 19.92
N LYS A 183 9.63 21.78 19.41
CA LYS A 183 9.25 21.62 18.00
C LYS A 183 7.78 21.20 17.95
N PRO A 184 6.85 22.17 17.92
CA PRO A 184 5.44 21.88 17.82
C PRO A 184 5.15 21.08 16.55
N GLN A 185 4.33 20.04 16.68
CA GLN A 185 3.93 19.23 15.54
C GLN A 185 2.55 18.60 15.74
N PRO A 186 1.74 18.48 14.67
CA PRO A 186 0.51 17.70 14.70
C PRO A 186 0.79 16.22 14.99
N ALA A 187 -0.08 15.59 15.77
CA ALA A 187 -0.11 14.16 15.97
C ALA A 187 -1.48 13.63 15.55
N VAL A 188 -1.55 13.11 14.33
CA VAL A 188 -2.74 12.48 13.76
C VAL A 188 -2.40 11.02 13.43
N TYR A 189 -2.94 10.08 14.18
CA TYR A 189 -2.74 8.65 13.91
C TYR A 189 -3.88 7.80 14.48
N TYR A 190 -4.13 6.64 13.88
CA TYR A 190 -4.99 5.59 14.44
C TYR A 190 -4.12 4.47 14.99
N ALA A 191 -4.40 3.98 16.20
CA ALA A 191 -3.65 2.89 16.82
C ALA A 191 -4.51 1.62 16.93
N THR A 192 -3.93 0.46 16.62
CA THR A 192 -4.63 -0.82 16.80
C THR A 192 -3.65 -1.98 17.01
N SER A 193 -4.05 -3.00 17.76
CA SER A 193 -3.31 -4.26 17.86
C SER A 193 -3.51 -5.18 16.66
N SER A 194 -4.53 -4.92 15.83
CA SER A 194 -4.77 -5.69 14.61
C SER A 194 -3.88 -5.16 13.50
N ARG A 195 -2.94 -6.00 13.06
CA ARG A 195 -2.11 -5.73 11.90
C ARG A 195 -2.99 -5.41 10.70
N ASP A 196 -3.98 -6.27 10.46
CA ASP A 196 -4.75 -6.20 9.24
C ASP A 196 -5.72 -5.01 9.23
N LEU A 197 -6.32 -4.65 10.38
CA LEU A 197 -7.10 -3.40 10.49
C LEU A 197 -6.23 -2.18 10.17
N ALA A 198 -4.97 -2.15 10.63
CA ALA A 198 -4.07 -1.05 10.34
C ALA A 198 -3.76 -0.93 8.83
N TYR A 199 -3.52 -2.05 8.15
CA TYR A 199 -3.30 -2.06 6.70
C TYR A 199 -4.58 -1.73 5.92
N ASP A 200 -5.72 -2.28 6.32
CA ASP A 200 -7.02 -1.96 5.72
C ASP A 200 -7.30 -0.44 5.82
N VAL A 201 -7.10 0.17 6.99
CA VAL A 201 -7.22 1.63 7.20
C VAL A 201 -6.22 2.41 6.34
N GLN A 202 -4.98 1.93 6.21
CA GLN A 202 -3.96 2.57 5.36
C GLN A 202 -4.36 2.55 3.87
N SER A 203 -5.02 1.49 3.40
CA SER A 203 -5.56 1.38 2.04
C SER A 203 -6.78 2.28 1.83
N LEU A 204 -7.70 2.36 2.80
CA LEU A 204 -8.83 3.29 2.73
C LEU A 204 -8.38 4.75 2.71
N LEU A 205 -7.35 5.11 3.48
CA LEU A 205 -6.76 6.45 3.44
C LEU A 205 -6.17 6.76 2.07
N LEU A 206 -5.50 5.80 1.43
CA LEU A 206 -4.95 5.96 0.09
C LEU A 206 -6.04 6.20 -0.98
N ARG A 207 -7.22 5.56 -0.85
CA ARG A 207 -8.38 5.86 -1.70
C ARG A 207 -8.83 7.31 -1.58
N LEU A 208 -8.75 7.87 -0.37
CA LEU A 208 -9.01 9.30 -0.13
C LEU A 208 -7.82 10.21 -0.46
N GLN A 209 -6.79 9.67 -1.13
CA GLN A 209 -5.55 10.32 -1.53
C GLN A 209 -4.68 10.77 -0.33
N ILE A 210 -4.72 10.02 0.78
CA ILE A 210 -3.90 10.25 1.97
C ILE A 210 -2.85 9.14 2.07
N ASN A 211 -1.57 9.50 1.90
CA ASN A 211 -0.44 8.59 1.96
C ASN A 211 0.06 8.46 3.42
N ALA A 212 -0.69 7.67 4.20
CA ALA A 212 -0.39 7.39 5.59
C ALA A 212 0.77 6.40 5.76
N ARG A 213 1.51 6.52 6.88
CA ARG A 213 2.57 5.57 7.26
C ARG A 213 2.06 4.60 8.32
N VAL A 214 2.29 3.31 8.15
CA VAL A 214 2.14 2.32 9.23
C VAL A 214 3.47 2.16 9.96
N ARG A 215 3.43 2.22 11.30
CA ARG A 215 4.59 1.96 12.16
C ARG A 215 4.20 1.00 13.28
N LEU A 216 5.01 -0.03 13.49
CA LEU A 216 4.91 -0.89 14.67
C LEU A 216 5.49 -0.17 15.90
N VAL A 217 4.73 -0.13 16.98
CA VAL A 217 5.07 0.49 18.26
C VAL A 217 5.00 -0.57 19.35
N ALA A 218 6.17 -0.90 19.91
CA ALA A 218 6.27 -1.89 20.97
C ALA A 218 5.61 -1.38 22.26
N GLN A 219 4.80 -2.24 22.90
CA GLN A 219 4.18 -1.95 24.20
C GLN A 219 4.94 -2.59 25.38
N GLY A 220 5.99 -3.37 25.09
CA GLY A 220 6.76 -4.08 26.12
C GLY A 220 5.86 -4.97 26.98
N ALA A 221 6.03 -4.92 28.30
CA ALA A 221 5.22 -5.68 29.25
C ALA A 221 3.76 -5.20 29.38
N LYS A 222 3.39 -4.05 28.77
CA LYS A 222 2.03 -3.47 28.90
C LYS A 222 1.00 -4.13 27.99
N GLY A 223 1.40 -4.93 27.01
CA GLY A 223 0.49 -5.64 26.13
C GLY A 223 1.05 -5.91 24.74
N ARG A 224 0.15 -6.21 23.79
CA ARG A 224 0.51 -6.46 22.40
C ARG A 224 1.05 -5.19 21.74
N ASN A 225 2.02 -5.35 20.84
CA ASN A 225 2.50 -4.28 19.98
C ASN A 225 1.33 -3.66 19.20
N GLN A 226 1.41 -2.36 18.98
CA GLN A 226 0.38 -1.58 18.29
C GLN A 226 0.89 -1.13 16.93
N TYR A 227 0.03 -1.16 15.93
CA TYR A 227 0.26 -0.56 14.63
C TYR A 227 -0.33 0.84 14.65
N HIS A 228 0.50 1.85 14.40
CA HIS A 228 0.08 3.23 14.28
C HIS A 228 -0.01 3.58 12.79
N VAL A 229 -1.22 3.91 12.32
CA VAL A 229 -1.48 4.47 11.00
C VAL A 229 -1.40 5.99 11.09
N ILE A 230 -0.31 6.59 10.62
CA ILE A 230 0.07 7.97 10.86
C ILE A 230 -0.20 8.84 9.63
N VAL A 231 -0.99 9.89 9.80
CA VAL A 231 -1.21 10.95 8.83
C VAL A 231 -0.26 12.10 9.15
N SER A 232 0.53 12.53 8.18
CA SER A 232 1.57 13.54 8.40
C SER A 232 1.89 14.33 7.14
N GLY A 233 2.40 15.54 7.32
CA GLY A 233 2.63 16.48 6.23
C GLY A 233 1.39 17.32 5.95
N THR A 234 1.61 18.58 5.58
CA THR A 234 0.55 19.60 5.43
C THR A 234 -0.54 19.15 4.46
N HIS A 235 -0.17 18.56 3.33
CA HIS A 235 -1.10 18.12 2.29
C HIS A 235 -2.08 17.05 2.77
N ASP A 236 -1.55 15.97 3.35
CA ASP A 236 -2.34 14.85 3.85
C ASP A 236 -3.18 15.23 5.08
N LEU A 237 -2.66 16.12 5.93
CA LEU A 237 -3.41 16.63 7.08
C LEU A 237 -4.59 17.52 6.66
N ARG A 238 -4.43 18.36 5.63
CA ARG A 238 -5.56 19.12 5.04
C ARG A 238 -6.59 18.18 4.44
N ARG A 239 -6.17 17.20 3.63
CA ARG A 239 -7.07 16.18 3.07
C ARG A 239 -7.80 15.38 4.16
N PHE A 240 -7.11 15.01 5.24
CA PHE A 240 -7.74 14.36 6.39
C PHE A 240 -8.81 15.27 7.00
N ALA A 241 -8.52 16.55 7.25
CA ALA A 241 -9.48 17.46 7.83
C ALA A 241 -10.71 17.71 6.92
N GLU A 242 -10.47 17.90 5.62
CA GLU A 242 -11.50 18.20 4.62
C GLU A 242 -12.41 17.01 4.35
N LYS A 243 -11.84 15.82 4.12
CA LYS A 243 -12.61 14.63 3.74
C LYS A 243 -13.12 13.86 4.96
N ILE A 244 -12.23 13.59 5.92
CA ILE A 244 -12.51 12.71 7.06
C ILE A 244 -12.97 13.52 8.26
N GLY A 245 -12.31 14.61 8.63
CA GLY A 245 -12.69 15.42 9.79
C GLY A 245 -12.60 14.65 11.12
N ALA A 246 -13.38 15.09 12.10
CA ALA A 246 -13.42 14.49 13.43
C ALA A 246 -14.85 14.47 14.00
N VAL A 247 -15.11 13.53 14.91
CA VAL A 247 -16.34 13.40 15.70
C VAL A 247 -15.99 13.57 17.18
N GLY A 248 -16.88 14.18 17.93
CA GLY A 248 -16.68 14.57 19.33
C GLY A 248 -16.05 15.97 19.46
N ALA A 249 -16.53 16.74 20.43
CA ALA A 249 -16.15 18.13 20.63
C ALA A 249 -14.64 18.30 20.86
N TYR A 250 -14.02 17.37 21.59
CA TYR A 250 -12.59 17.37 21.87
C TYR A 250 -11.75 17.24 20.59
N LYS A 251 -12.04 16.23 19.76
CA LYS A 251 -11.27 15.95 18.54
C LYS A 251 -11.53 16.98 17.45
N GLN A 252 -12.75 17.52 17.35
CA GLN A 252 -13.06 18.64 16.45
C GLN A 252 -12.27 19.88 16.81
N SER A 253 -12.26 20.29 18.08
CA SER A 253 -11.46 21.43 18.55
C SER A 253 -9.96 21.21 18.32
N SER A 254 -9.48 20.00 18.59
CA SER A 254 -8.07 19.63 18.39
C SER A 254 -7.67 19.61 16.90
N LEU A 255 -8.59 19.24 16.01
CA LEU A 255 -8.37 19.31 14.56
C LEU A 255 -8.30 20.75 14.08
N GLN A 256 -9.17 21.62 14.59
CA GLN A 256 -9.14 23.05 14.27
C GLN A 256 -7.81 23.69 14.72
N GLU A 257 -7.33 23.37 15.93
CA GLU A 257 -6.03 23.83 16.42
C GLU A 257 -4.87 23.42 15.49
N ILE A 258 -4.93 22.21 14.91
CA ILE A 258 -3.95 21.76 13.91
C ILE A 258 -4.04 22.60 12.64
N LEU A 259 -5.26 22.87 12.14
CA LEU A 259 -5.47 23.67 10.92
C LEU A 259 -4.95 25.10 11.10
N ASP A 260 -5.27 25.72 12.23
CA ASP A 260 -4.82 27.08 12.57
C ASP A 260 -3.30 27.12 12.68
N TRP A 261 -2.68 26.10 13.29
CA TRP A 261 -1.22 26.01 13.36
C TRP A 261 -0.58 25.84 11.99
N MET A 262 -1.22 25.13 11.06
CA MET A 262 -0.73 24.90 9.70
C MET A 262 -0.91 26.13 8.79
N ASP A 263 -1.78 27.06 9.16
CA ASP A 263 -2.03 28.24 8.36
C ASP A 263 -0.81 29.16 8.31
N GLY A 264 -0.52 29.71 7.13
CA GLY A 264 0.66 30.52 6.88
C GLY A 264 2.02 29.80 6.93
N ARG A 265 2.08 28.47 7.13
CA ARG A 265 3.32 27.68 7.13
C ARG A 265 3.59 27.03 5.78
N THR A 266 4.85 27.04 5.36
CA THR A 266 5.30 26.32 4.15
C THR A 266 5.33 24.81 4.40
N ALA A 267 4.74 24.05 3.47
CA ALA A 267 4.73 22.60 3.53
C ALA A 267 6.12 22.03 3.25
N ASN A 268 6.48 20.94 3.94
CA ASN A 268 7.66 20.17 3.56
C ASN A 268 7.36 19.35 2.29
N THR A 269 7.96 19.74 1.17
CA THR A 269 7.77 19.11 -0.14
C THR A 269 8.62 17.85 -0.37
N ASN A 270 9.51 17.50 0.56
CA ASN A 270 10.43 16.36 0.45
C ASN A 270 9.81 15.01 0.89
N ARG A 271 8.48 14.85 0.73
CA ARG A 271 7.77 13.61 1.08
C ARG A 271 7.34 12.85 -0.17
N ASP A 272 6.61 13.53 -1.05
CA ASP A 272 6.22 13.03 -2.38
C ASP A 272 7.27 13.50 -3.40
N ILE A 273 8.23 12.63 -3.70
CA ILE A 273 9.42 12.96 -4.48
C ILE A 273 9.49 12.16 -5.79
N VAL A 274 10.30 12.65 -6.72
CA VAL A 274 10.83 11.90 -7.87
C VAL A 274 12.29 11.52 -7.57
N PRO A 275 12.70 10.24 -7.74
CA PRO A 275 14.05 9.78 -7.45
C PRO A 275 15.13 10.59 -8.16
N LYS A 276 16.23 10.89 -7.46
CA LYS A 276 17.33 11.75 -7.96
C LYS A 276 17.97 11.23 -9.25
N ASP A 277 17.87 9.92 -9.51
CA ASP A 277 18.35 9.31 -10.75
C ASP A 277 17.73 9.95 -12.00
N VAL A 278 16.56 10.58 -11.88
CA VAL A 278 15.91 11.35 -12.96
C VAL A 278 16.83 12.44 -13.54
N TRP A 279 17.74 13.01 -12.72
CA TRP A 279 18.73 13.98 -13.19
C TRP A 279 19.62 13.40 -14.29
N ARG A 280 20.05 12.15 -14.14
CA ARG A 280 20.92 11.46 -15.11
C ARG A 280 20.11 10.82 -16.24
N LEU A 281 18.96 10.24 -15.91
CA LEU A 281 18.15 9.46 -16.86
C LEU A 281 17.38 10.33 -17.84
N HIS A 282 16.91 11.51 -17.40
CA HIS A 282 16.03 12.36 -18.21
C HIS A 282 16.57 13.78 -18.35
N VAL A 283 16.94 14.44 -17.24
CA VAL A 283 17.31 15.87 -17.29
C VAL A 283 18.60 16.11 -18.10
N ALA A 284 19.67 15.36 -17.83
CA ALA A 284 20.96 15.57 -18.50
C ALA A 284 20.91 15.29 -20.02
N PRO A 285 20.26 14.20 -20.50
CA PRO A 285 20.03 13.99 -21.94
C PRO A 285 19.25 15.14 -22.59
N THR A 286 18.11 15.56 -22.04
CA THR A 286 17.31 16.66 -22.63
C THR A 286 18.09 17.97 -22.66
N MET A 287 18.84 18.29 -21.59
CA MET A 287 19.70 19.46 -21.59
C MET A 287 20.77 19.41 -22.68
N ALA A 288 21.37 18.24 -22.92
CA ALA A 288 22.38 18.07 -23.96
C ALA A 288 21.79 18.29 -25.37
N GLU A 289 20.60 17.75 -25.62
CA GLU A 289 19.86 17.95 -26.87
C GLU A 289 19.50 19.42 -27.10
N ALA A 290 19.11 20.13 -26.06
CA ALA A 290 18.81 21.56 -26.09
C ALA A 290 20.06 22.48 -26.09
N GLY A 291 21.27 21.92 -26.02
CA GLY A 291 22.51 22.70 -25.87
C GLY A 291 22.58 23.52 -24.58
N MET A 292 21.82 23.14 -23.56
CA MET A 292 21.67 23.87 -22.31
C MET A 292 22.74 23.44 -21.29
N SER A 293 23.50 24.41 -20.76
CA SER A 293 24.44 24.14 -19.66
C SER A 293 23.74 24.10 -18.30
N THR A 294 24.33 23.39 -17.32
CA THR A 294 23.89 23.41 -15.92
C THR A 294 23.73 24.82 -15.35
N ARG A 295 24.63 25.74 -15.73
CA ARG A 295 24.59 27.11 -15.24
C ARG A 295 23.39 27.87 -15.79
N VAL A 296 23.02 27.63 -17.05
CA VAL A 296 21.81 28.20 -17.66
C VAL A 296 20.58 27.61 -16.98
N MET A 297 20.47 26.28 -16.90
CA MET A 297 19.33 25.62 -16.24
C MET A 297 19.10 26.12 -14.80
N GLN A 298 20.16 26.22 -13.99
CA GLN A 298 20.04 26.73 -12.62
C GLN A 298 19.63 28.20 -12.56
N ARG A 299 20.10 29.03 -13.50
CA ARG A 299 19.68 30.44 -13.60
C ARG A 299 18.21 30.56 -13.98
N GLU A 300 17.73 29.79 -14.95
CA GLU A 300 16.31 29.78 -15.35
C GLU A 300 15.41 29.27 -14.23
N LEU A 301 15.90 28.35 -13.39
CA LEU A 301 15.22 27.95 -12.13
C LEU A 301 15.28 29.02 -11.02
N GLY A 302 15.86 30.19 -11.27
CA GLY A 302 16.03 31.25 -10.27
C GLY A 302 16.95 30.84 -9.11
N MET A 303 17.88 29.91 -9.33
CA MET A 303 18.81 29.43 -8.32
C MET A 303 20.19 30.07 -8.47
N GLN A 304 20.88 30.24 -7.33
CA GLN A 304 22.32 30.47 -7.37
C GLN A 304 23.05 29.22 -7.85
N TYR A 305 24.10 29.41 -8.64
CA TYR A 305 24.89 28.30 -9.16
C TYR A 305 25.53 27.50 -8.02
N CYS A 306 25.19 26.22 -7.93
CA CYS A 306 25.63 25.31 -6.85
C CYS A 306 26.41 24.09 -7.37
N GLY A 307 26.86 24.16 -8.63
CA GLY A 307 27.59 23.07 -9.29
C GLY A 307 26.77 21.79 -9.35
N THR A 308 27.38 20.67 -8.98
CA THR A 308 26.78 19.33 -9.06
C THR A 308 25.92 18.96 -7.83
N THR A 309 25.91 19.80 -6.80
CA THR A 309 25.17 19.54 -5.54
C THR A 309 23.68 19.31 -5.80
N LEU A 310 23.12 20.04 -6.78
CA LEU A 310 21.72 19.90 -7.18
C LEU A 310 21.34 18.45 -7.53
N TYR A 311 22.24 17.73 -8.22
CA TYR A 311 22.03 16.38 -8.73
C TYR A 311 22.06 15.30 -7.64
N GLN A 312 22.48 15.64 -6.42
CA GLN A 312 22.54 14.69 -5.30
C GLN A 312 21.18 14.55 -4.59
N SER A 313 20.26 15.47 -4.83
CA SER A 313 18.95 15.55 -4.17
C SER A 313 17.83 14.96 -5.00
N HIS A 314 16.86 14.34 -4.32
CA HIS A 314 15.56 14.02 -4.89
C HIS A 314 14.82 15.30 -5.28
N LEU A 315 13.91 15.20 -6.25
CA LEU A 315 13.09 16.32 -6.69
C LEU A 315 11.72 16.25 -6.03
N SER A 316 11.20 17.36 -5.50
CA SER A 316 9.76 17.45 -5.24
C SER A 316 8.98 17.50 -6.55
N ARG A 317 7.67 17.22 -6.53
CA ARG A 317 6.81 17.32 -7.72
C ARG A 317 6.87 18.70 -8.36
N GLU A 318 6.67 19.75 -7.57
CA GLU A 318 6.75 21.15 -8.02
C GLU A 318 8.11 21.47 -8.64
N ARG A 319 9.21 20.99 -8.03
CA ARG A 319 10.54 21.20 -8.60
C ARG A 319 10.76 20.41 -9.89
N THR A 320 10.22 19.19 -9.96
CA THR A 320 10.25 18.38 -11.18
C THR A 320 9.54 19.11 -12.31
N GLN A 321 8.36 19.68 -12.06
CA GLN A 321 7.63 20.48 -13.04
C GLN A 321 8.44 21.68 -13.52
N ARG A 322 9.01 22.46 -12.59
CA ARG A 322 9.84 23.62 -12.95
C ARG A 322 11.07 23.23 -13.76
N VAL A 323 11.71 22.09 -13.45
CA VAL A 323 12.83 21.57 -14.26
C VAL A 323 12.33 21.17 -15.63
N ALA A 324 11.17 20.49 -15.72
CA ALA A 324 10.54 20.09 -16.97
C ALA A 324 10.24 21.28 -17.89
N ASP A 325 9.74 22.39 -17.33
CA ASP A 325 9.46 23.61 -18.08
C ASP A 325 10.74 24.30 -18.57
N VAL A 326 11.81 24.27 -17.78
CA VAL A 326 13.10 24.88 -18.15
C VAL A 326 13.82 24.08 -19.24
N VAL A 327 13.83 22.75 -19.14
CA VAL A 327 14.53 21.89 -20.12
C VAL A 327 13.63 21.42 -21.25
N ASP A 328 12.35 21.80 -21.22
CA ASP A 328 11.30 21.41 -22.17
C ASP A 328 11.19 19.89 -22.40
N SER A 329 10.95 19.13 -21.32
CA SER A 329 10.77 17.66 -21.38
C SER A 329 9.37 17.23 -20.95
N ASP A 330 8.64 16.60 -21.88
CA ASP A 330 7.34 15.99 -21.61
C ASP A 330 7.44 14.81 -20.63
N GLU A 331 8.52 14.04 -20.66
CA GLU A 331 8.75 12.93 -19.73
C GLU A 331 8.86 13.43 -18.29
N LEU A 332 9.53 14.57 -18.08
CA LEU A 332 9.63 15.20 -16.76
C LEU A 332 8.30 15.79 -16.30
N ARG A 333 7.49 16.37 -17.21
CA ARG A 333 6.12 16.82 -16.92
C ARG A 333 5.27 15.63 -16.47
N GLN A 334 5.33 14.52 -17.21
CA GLN A 334 4.61 13.30 -16.87
C GLN A 334 5.04 12.76 -15.49
N LEU A 335 6.34 12.74 -15.18
CA LEU A 335 6.82 12.34 -13.86
C LEU A 335 6.35 13.29 -12.76
N ALA A 336 6.30 14.60 -13.00
CA ALA A 336 5.84 15.60 -12.04
C ALA A 336 4.34 15.45 -11.71
N GLU A 337 3.53 15.04 -12.68
CA GLU A 337 2.07 14.96 -12.55
C GLU A 337 1.54 13.55 -12.26
N SER A 338 2.36 12.52 -12.47
CA SER A 338 1.97 11.10 -12.36
C SER A 338 1.28 10.70 -11.04
N ASP A 339 0.43 9.68 -11.15
CA ASP A 339 -0.24 9.00 -10.04
C ASP A 339 0.66 7.95 -9.36
N VAL A 340 1.97 7.99 -9.59
CA VAL A 340 2.96 7.06 -9.01
C VAL A 340 3.71 7.75 -7.89
N TYR A 341 3.56 7.27 -6.66
CA TYR A 341 4.37 7.66 -5.51
C TYR A 341 5.66 6.82 -5.43
N TRP A 342 6.81 7.45 -5.19
CA TRP A 342 8.08 6.75 -5.08
C TRP A 342 8.46 6.51 -3.61
N ASP A 343 8.19 5.32 -3.10
CA ASP A 343 8.50 4.96 -1.70
C ASP A 343 9.78 4.13 -1.60
N ARG A 344 10.52 4.33 -0.51
CA ARG A 344 11.83 3.73 -0.33
C ARG A 344 11.74 2.37 0.36
N VAL A 345 12.41 1.36 -0.18
CA VAL A 345 12.59 0.05 0.47
C VAL A 345 13.40 0.22 1.75
N VAL A 346 12.89 -0.33 2.86
CA VAL A 346 13.54 -0.35 4.16
C VAL A 346 14.18 -1.70 4.44
N SER A 347 13.47 -2.80 4.18
CA SER A 347 14.00 -4.15 4.33
C SER A 347 13.42 -5.12 3.31
N ILE A 348 14.20 -6.17 3.03
CA ILE A 348 13.82 -7.35 2.26
C ILE A 348 14.36 -8.54 3.05
N GLU A 349 13.47 -9.39 3.55
CA GLU A 349 13.80 -10.48 4.48
C GLU A 349 13.26 -11.80 3.95
N PRO A 350 14.00 -12.92 4.01
CA PRO A 350 13.46 -14.24 3.74
C PRO A 350 12.26 -14.53 4.65
N ASP A 351 11.16 -15.06 4.09
CA ASP A 351 9.88 -15.21 4.80
C ASP A 351 9.24 -16.59 4.55
N GLY A 352 10.09 -17.61 4.46
CA GLY A 352 9.71 -19.02 4.32
C GLY A 352 9.53 -19.50 2.88
N GLU A 353 8.85 -20.64 2.74
CA GLU A 353 8.45 -21.20 1.46
C GLU A 353 6.94 -21.41 1.43
N GLU A 354 6.29 -20.89 0.39
CA GLU A 354 4.83 -21.01 0.24
C GLU A 354 4.40 -21.23 -1.21
N ALA A 355 3.13 -21.61 -1.37
CA ALA A 355 2.44 -21.51 -2.66
C ALA A 355 2.29 -20.04 -3.03
N VAL A 356 2.60 -19.69 -4.28
CA VAL A 356 2.58 -18.31 -4.76
C VAL A 356 1.56 -18.18 -5.87
N TYR A 357 0.89 -17.04 -5.88
CA TYR A 357 -0.17 -16.71 -6.82
C TYR A 357 0.25 -15.50 -7.63
N ASP A 358 -0.36 -15.37 -8.80
CA ASP A 358 -0.12 -14.26 -9.69
C ASP A 358 -1.36 -13.99 -10.54
N LEU A 359 -1.45 -12.80 -11.11
CA LEU A 359 -2.58 -12.35 -11.92
C LEU A 359 -2.08 -11.92 -13.31
N THR A 360 -2.86 -12.28 -14.34
CA THR A 360 -2.67 -11.74 -15.68
C THR A 360 -3.67 -10.61 -15.89
N VAL A 361 -3.17 -9.37 -15.89
CA VAL A 361 -3.93 -8.17 -16.26
C VAL A 361 -3.63 -7.77 -17.70
N PRO A 362 -4.64 -7.68 -18.59
CA PRO A 362 -4.44 -7.26 -19.97
C PRO A 362 -4.05 -5.78 -20.08
N GLY A 363 -3.32 -5.42 -21.14
CA GLY A 363 -2.93 -4.05 -21.43
C GLY A 363 -1.65 -3.62 -20.70
N HIS A 364 -1.77 -3.28 -19.41
CA HIS A 364 -0.64 -2.70 -18.67
C HIS A 364 0.34 -3.74 -18.09
N HIS A 365 -0.08 -5.01 -18.03
CA HIS A 365 0.71 -6.11 -17.47
C HIS A 365 1.26 -5.86 -16.05
N ASN A 366 0.52 -5.08 -15.25
CA ASN A 366 0.80 -4.82 -13.84
C ASN A 366 -0.49 -4.60 -13.06
N PHE A 367 -0.40 -4.72 -11.74
CA PHE A 367 -1.50 -4.47 -10.80
C PHE A 367 -0.99 -3.95 -9.47
N VAL A 368 -1.90 -3.57 -8.58
CA VAL A 368 -1.58 -3.13 -7.22
C VAL A 368 -1.81 -4.29 -6.25
N ALA A 369 -0.78 -4.63 -5.47
CA ALA A 369 -0.86 -5.60 -4.38
C ALA A 369 -0.15 -5.05 -3.14
N GLY A 370 -0.81 -5.10 -1.98
CA GLY A 370 -0.26 -4.50 -0.75
C GLY A 370 0.03 -3.00 -0.88
N ASP A 371 -0.74 -2.31 -1.72
CA ASP A 371 -0.53 -0.91 -2.13
C ASP A 371 0.86 -0.64 -2.74
N ILE A 372 1.39 -1.61 -3.49
CA ILE A 372 2.62 -1.53 -4.29
C ILE A 372 2.31 -1.94 -5.73
N ILE A 373 2.88 -1.24 -6.72
CA ILE A 373 2.72 -1.58 -8.13
C ILE A 373 3.67 -2.75 -8.46
N VAL A 374 3.09 -3.86 -8.92
CA VAL A 374 3.79 -5.10 -9.24
C VAL A 374 3.52 -5.56 -10.66
N HIS A 375 4.53 -6.15 -11.31
CA HIS A 375 4.40 -6.67 -12.67
C HIS A 375 3.74 -8.05 -12.68
N ASN A 376 3.01 -8.40 -13.74
CA ASN A 376 2.57 -9.79 -13.97
C ASN A 376 3.80 -10.72 -14.10
N SER A 377 3.75 -11.97 -13.67
CA SER A 377 4.87 -12.90 -13.90
C SER A 377 4.90 -13.39 -15.35
N ILE A 378 5.98 -13.03 -16.07
CA ILE A 378 6.24 -13.46 -17.46
C ILE A 378 6.35 -15.00 -17.55
N GLU A 379 6.84 -15.67 -16.49
CA GLU A 379 6.93 -17.13 -16.41
C GLU A 379 5.55 -17.78 -16.48
N GLN A 380 4.51 -17.13 -15.94
CA GLN A 380 3.13 -17.63 -16.01
C GLN A 380 2.52 -17.38 -17.38
N ASP A 381 2.80 -16.24 -18.03
CA ASP A 381 2.28 -15.88 -19.35
C ASP A 381 2.93 -16.63 -20.52
N ALA A 382 4.14 -17.18 -20.37
CA ALA A 382 4.79 -17.92 -21.44
C ALA A 382 4.01 -19.19 -21.83
N ASP A 383 3.63 -19.31 -23.10
CA ASP A 383 3.09 -20.56 -23.66
C ASP A 383 4.16 -21.66 -23.66
N VAL A 384 5.41 -21.26 -23.97
CA VAL A 384 6.57 -22.15 -24.01
C VAL A 384 7.77 -21.45 -23.36
N VAL A 385 8.48 -22.15 -22.46
CA VAL A 385 9.75 -21.70 -21.89
C VAL A 385 10.84 -22.67 -22.32
N LEU A 386 11.87 -22.14 -23.00
CA LEU A 386 13.00 -22.90 -23.52
C LEU A 386 14.28 -22.44 -22.84
N PHE A 387 15.10 -23.38 -22.39
CA PHE A 387 16.51 -23.14 -22.07
C PHE A 387 17.38 -23.75 -23.16
N ILE A 388 18.46 -23.06 -23.52
CA ILE A 388 19.44 -23.55 -24.49
C ILE A 388 20.75 -23.72 -23.74
N TYR A 389 21.23 -24.95 -23.64
CA TYR A 389 22.53 -25.28 -23.05
C TYR A 389 23.49 -25.74 -24.13
N ARG A 390 24.69 -25.18 -24.15
CA ARG A 390 25.75 -25.50 -25.10
C ARG A 390 27.03 -25.77 -24.34
N GLU A 391 27.38 -27.04 -24.19
CA GLU A 391 28.56 -27.43 -23.42
C GLU A 391 29.85 -26.88 -24.04
N ASP A 392 29.94 -26.92 -25.37
CA ASP A 392 31.09 -26.43 -26.15
C ASP A 392 31.34 -24.92 -26.06
N TYR A 393 30.36 -24.16 -25.55
CA TYR A 393 30.50 -22.74 -25.29
C TYR A 393 31.25 -22.49 -23.97
N TYR A 394 31.15 -23.43 -23.01
CA TYR A 394 31.77 -23.32 -21.69
C TYR A 394 33.02 -24.19 -21.55
N VAL A 395 33.07 -25.33 -22.24
CA VAL A 395 34.16 -26.30 -22.23
C VAL A 395 34.64 -26.51 -23.67
N PRO A 396 35.72 -25.82 -24.09
CA PRO A 396 36.17 -25.86 -25.49
C PRO A 396 36.53 -27.27 -26.00
N ASP A 397 37.04 -28.15 -25.14
CA ASP A 397 37.50 -29.51 -25.49
C ASP A 397 36.49 -30.60 -25.10
N THR A 398 35.19 -30.31 -25.10
CA THR A 398 34.16 -31.35 -24.85
C THR A 398 34.01 -32.32 -26.03
N ASP A 399 33.67 -33.57 -25.73
CA ASP A 399 33.21 -34.59 -26.69
C ASP A 399 31.87 -34.22 -27.38
N ARG A 400 31.15 -33.22 -26.87
CA ARG A 400 29.85 -32.74 -27.40
C ARG A 400 29.98 -31.48 -28.24
N GLN A 401 30.99 -31.42 -29.11
CA GLN A 401 31.19 -30.28 -30.00
C GLN A 401 29.96 -29.99 -30.86
N ASN A 402 29.60 -28.71 -30.93
CA ASN A 402 28.48 -28.19 -31.71
C ASN A 402 27.13 -28.84 -31.35
N VAL A 403 26.97 -29.38 -30.14
CA VAL A 403 25.69 -29.89 -29.65
C VAL A 403 25.05 -28.87 -28.70
N ALA A 404 23.77 -28.56 -28.93
CA ALA A 404 22.96 -27.72 -28.07
C ALA A 404 21.77 -28.51 -27.54
N ASP A 405 21.62 -28.57 -26.22
CA ASP A 405 20.43 -29.10 -25.58
C ASP A 405 19.38 -28.01 -25.48
N VAL A 406 18.28 -28.18 -26.21
CA VAL A 406 17.10 -27.32 -26.10
C VAL A 406 16.13 -27.98 -25.12
N ILE A 407 15.93 -27.34 -23.98
CA ILE A 407 15.15 -27.84 -22.86
C ILE A 407 13.82 -27.07 -22.82
N VAL A 408 12.74 -27.72 -23.21
CA VAL A 408 11.37 -27.24 -23.08
C VAL A 408 10.93 -27.42 -21.63
N ALA A 409 11.16 -26.40 -20.80
CA ALA A 409 10.84 -26.44 -19.37
C ALA A 409 9.34 -26.17 -19.09
N LYS A 410 8.65 -25.47 -19.98
CA LYS A 410 7.20 -25.25 -19.92
C LYS A 410 6.63 -25.31 -21.33
N HIS A 411 5.48 -25.95 -21.49
CA HIS A 411 4.71 -25.94 -22.73
C HIS A 411 3.22 -26.12 -22.41
N ARG A 412 2.37 -25.10 -22.63
CA ARG A 412 0.94 -25.14 -22.26
C ARG A 412 0.11 -26.11 -23.11
N HIS A 413 0.50 -26.30 -24.37
CA HIS A 413 -0.24 -27.09 -25.35
C HIS A 413 0.54 -28.28 -25.92
N GLY A 414 1.45 -28.86 -25.15
CA GLY A 414 2.41 -29.84 -25.66
C GLY A 414 3.38 -30.35 -24.60
N SER A 415 4.22 -31.29 -24.97
CA SER A 415 5.13 -31.97 -24.04
C SER A 415 6.33 -31.08 -23.67
N THR A 416 6.73 -31.16 -22.40
CA THR A 416 8.06 -30.73 -21.95
C THR A 416 9.09 -31.81 -22.22
N GLY A 417 10.37 -31.45 -22.21
CA GLY A 417 11.46 -32.40 -22.47
C GLY A 417 12.71 -31.70 -22.97
N SER A 418 13.73 -32.49 -23.26
CA SER A 418 15.01 -32.00 -23.80
C SER A 418 15.26 -32.64 -25.15
N VAL A 419 15.71 -31.84 -26.12
CA VAL A 419 16.16 -32.33 -27.43
C VAL A 419 17.56 -31.82 -27.70
N ALA A 420 18.45 -32.72 -28.11
CA ALA A 420 19.80 -32.38 -28.54
C ALA A 420 19.77 -32.04 -30.03
N LEU A 421 20.28 -30.86 -30.40
CA LEU A 421 20.36 -30.38 -31.77
C LEU A 421 21.80 -30.06 -32.14
N TYR A 422 22.12 -30.14 -33.43
CA TYR A 422 23.40 -29.67 -33.95
C TYR A 422 23.34 -28.15 -34.10
N PHE A 423 24.25 -27.43 -33.47
CA PHE A 423 24.36 -25.97 -33.54
C PHE A 423 25.52 -25.55 -34.45
N LYS A 424 25.17 -25.00 -35.61
CA LYS A 424 26.14 -24.47 -36.56
C LYS A 424 26.49 -23.02 -36.20
N LYS A 425 27.63 -22.85 -35.51
CA LYS A 425 28.08 -21.58 -34.90
C LYS A 425 28.16 -20.44 -35.91
N GLU A 426 28.67 -20.71 -37.11
CA GLU A 426 28.92 -19.68 -38.13
C GLU A 426 27.62 -19.06 -38.68
N LEU A 427 26.50 -19.78 -38.55
CA LEU A 427 25.21 -19.37 -39.08
C LEU A 427 24.16 -19.11 -37.99
N THR A 428 24.50 -19.30 -36.71
CA THR A 428 23.55 -19.28 -35.58
C THR A 428 22.30 -20.15 -35.85
N GLN A 429 22.53 -21.36 -36.39
CA GLN A 429 21.46 -22.23 -36.88
C GLN A 429 21.44 -23.57 -36.13
N PHE A 430 20.25 -23.99 -35.70
CA PHE A 430 19.98 -25.34 -35.20
C PHE A 430 19.60 -26.29 -36.34
N ARG A 431 20.08 -27.53 -36.29
CA ARG A 431 19.77 -28.61 -37.23
C ARG A 431 19.54 -29.91 -36.49
N ASP A 432 18.89 -30.85 -37.18
CA ASP A 432 18.74 -32.21 -36.68
C ASP A 432 20.12 -32.83 -36.44
N LEU A 433 20.25 -33.51 -35.31
CA LEU A 433 21.46 -34.18 -34.88
C LEU A 433 21.28 -35.69 -35.03
N GLU A 434 22.15 -36.32 -35.81
CA GLU A 434 22.28 -37.77 -35.86
C GLU A 434 23.65 -38.15 -35.30
N LEU A 435 23.67 -38.90 -34.19
CA LEU A 435 24.91 -39.35 -33.57
C LEU A 435 25.29 -40.72 -34.11
N LYS A 436 26.36 -40.78 -34.90
CA LYS A 436 26.96 -42.05 -35.35
C LYS A 436 28.27 -42.27 -34.60
N LYS A 437 28.26 -43.19 -33.62
CA LYS A 437 29.48 -43.67 -32.97
C LYS A 437 30.08 -44.77 -33.83
N THR A 438 31.31 -44.54 -34.31
CA THR A 438 32.12 -45.56 -34.98
C THR A 438 33.25 -45.88 -34.02
N GLU A 439 33.31 -47.12 -33.54
CA GLU A 439 34.50 -47.60 -32.83
C GLU A 439 35.65 -47.67 -33.82
N LEU A 440 36.74 -46.95 -33.52
CA LEU A 440 37.97 -47.04 -34.27
C LEU A 440 38.79 -48.16 -33.64
N ASP A 441 38.90 -49.29 -34.34
CA ASP A 441 39.87 -50.32 -33.99
C ASP A 441 41.27 -49.73 -34.18
N TYR A 442 41.96 -49.49 -33.06
CA TYR A 442 43.35 -49.05 -33.04
C TYR A 442 44.31 -50.25 -33.03
#